data_AF-A0A644ZC69-F1
#
_entry.id   AF-A0A644ZC69-F1
#
_cell.length_a   1.000
_cell.length_b   1.000
_cell.length_c   1.000
_cell.angle_alpha   90.00
_cell.angle_beta   90.00
_cell.angle_gamma   90.00
#
_symmetry.space_group_name_H-M   'P 1'
#
loop_
_entity.id
_entity.type
_entity.pdbx_description
1 polymer ?
#
loop_
_entity_poly.entity_id
_entity_poly.type
_entity_poly.pdbx_seq_one_letter_code
_entity_poly.pdbx_strand_id
1 'polypeptide(L)'
;MASARNAVIVGDPKQLPHIVPNKLKGPLDEIRKRYNLPAFIDYRRFSILESIVEEFGNAVPNILLNEHYRCDPEIIGFCNKRFYDSKLIIQTQHRENCGITIIETPSHTAQGRSNPRQAEIITAEILPSEKNKGDVGIVAPYRDQVSLVKQFVKSNDILVDTVHKFQGKERSTMILTTTSDRTAVYDDPEHIDFLNNPNLINVAISRAQKHLFVIATSEALNQEGTLLGDLSNYASYYASSSTRKKTNVLSVFDLMYDDYSPILQSMKNRMLKISEYESENIIATILDDLCKSKRYGLLSFKFNYPLRKILRADTISDFEDKNFILAPGTHCDFVIFSNLDKRIQLIIEVDGKQHGKTIQKQRDKRKDRLLHAAGLKLMRIKTTDVLVRETIEALLA
;
A
#
# COMPACT_ATOMS: atom_id res chain seq x y z
N MET A 1 -30.38 -8.23 29.07
CA MET A 1 -30.48 -9.57 29.71
C MET A 1 -31.48 -9.62 30.87
N ALA A 2 -31.82 -8.50 31.54
CA ALA A 2 -32.68 -8.48 32.73
C ALA A 2 -34.14 -8.98 32.56
N SER A 3 -34.57 -9.33 31.34
CA SER A 3 -35.91 -9.86 31.06
C SER A 3 -35.90 -11.26 30.41
N ALA A 4 -34.73 -11.88 30.29
CA ALA A 4 -34.59 -13.21 29.68
C ALA A 4 -34.50 -14.30 30.76
N ARG A 5 -35.22 -15.41 30.56
CA ARG A 5 -35.11 -16.60 31.43
C ARG A 5 -33.88 -17.44 31.13
N ASN A 6 -33.46 -17.46 29.86
CA ASN A 6 -32.28 -18.17 29.36
C ASN A 6 -31.52 -17.26 28.39
N ALA A 7 -30.20 -17.39 28.33
CA ALA A 7 -29.35 -16.66 27.39
C ALA A 7 -28.31 -17.60 26.78
N VAL A 8 -28.05 -17.44 25.48
CA VAL A 8 -26.94 -18.08 24.76
C VAL A 8 -26.09 -16.97 24.17
N ILE A 9 -24.78 -17.05 24.39
CA ILE A 9 -23.84 -16.00 24.02
C ILE A 9 -22.86 -16.59 23.02
N VAL A 10 -22.84 -16.01 21.83
CA VAL A 10 -22.06 -16.50 20.69
C VAL A 10 -21.09 -15.41 20.27
N GLY A 11 -19.84 -15.79 20.05
CA GLY A 11 -18.79 -14.89 19.61
C GLY A 11 -17.47 -15.62 19.48
N ASP A 12 -16.45 -14.87 19.10
CA ASP A 12 -15.08 -15.38 18.97
C ASP A 12 -14.11 -14.33 19.54
N PRO A 13 -13.50 -14.57 20.71
CA PRO A 13 -12.56 -13.63 21.33
C PRO A 13 -11.25 -13.49 20.53
N LYS A 14 -10.99 -14.38 19.56
CA LYS A 14 -9.85 -14.30 18.65
C LYS A 14 -10.12 -13.45 17.40
N GLN A 15 -11.36 -12.94 17.23
CA GLN A 15 -11.73 -12.01 16.15
C GLN A 15 -11.88 -10.58 16.67
N LEU A 16 -12.40 -9.65 15.84
CA LEU A 16 -12.40 -8.22 16.17
C LEU A 16 -13.12 -7.93 17.50
N PRO A 17 -12.47 -7.25 18.46
CA PRO A 17 -13.16 -6.71 19.61
C PRO A 17 -14.07 -5.57 19.16
N HIS A 18 -15.00 -5.20 20.04
CA HIS A 18 -15.82 -4.03 19.81
C HIS A 18 -14.98 -2.75 20.00
N ILE A 19 -15.33 -1.69 19.26
CA ILE A 19 -14.59 -0.43 19.29
C ILE A 19 -15.20 0.49 20.34
N VAL A 20 -14.42 0.86 21.35
CA VAL A 20 -14.88 1.83 22.38
C VAL A 20 -14.34 3.23 22.07
N PRO A 21 -15.22 4.24 21.94
CA PRO A 21 -14.80 5.62 21.76
C PRO A 21 -13.98 6.14 22.95
N ASN A 22 -12.86 6.84 22.68
CA ASN A 22 -11.99 7.40 23.72
C ASN A 22 -12.70 8.30 24.74
N LYS A 23 -13.75 9.02 24.31
CA LYS A 23 -14.57 9.87 25.19
C LYS A 23 -15.24 9.11 26.34
N LEU A 24 -15.38 7.78 26.22
CA LEU A 24 -15.97 6.94 27.26
C LEU A 24 -14.93 6.46 28.28
N LYS A 25 -13.61 6.62 28.04
CA LYS A 25 -12.58 6.11 28.97
C LYS A 25 -12.77 6.68 30.39
N GLY A 26 -12.82 8.00 30.53
CA GLY A 26 -12.98 8.68 31.83
C GLY A 26 -14.26 8.31 32.58
N PRO A 27 -15.46 8.45 31.98
CA PRO A 27 -16.72 8.07 32.62
C PRO A 27 -16.76 6.60 33.09
N LEU A 28 -16.15 5.68 32.34
CA LEU A 28 -16.10 4.27 32.71
C LEU A 28 -15.16 4.00 33.87
N ASP A 29 -14.02 4.70 33.94
CA ASP A 29 -13.11 4.61 35.08
C ASP A 29 -13.77 5.10 36.37
N GLU A 30 -14.57 6.17 36.30
CA GLU A 30 -15.35 6.68 37.43
C GLU A 30 -16.41 5.67 37.89
N ILE A 31 -17.19 5.09 36.97
CA ILE A 31 -18.20 4.06 37.29
C ILE A 31 -17.53 2.85 37.96
N ARG A 32 -16.43 2.36 37.38
CA ARG A 32 -15.71 1.20 37.91
C ARG A 32 -15.19 1.45 39.32
N LYS A 33 -14.59 2.63 39.58
CA LYS A 33 -14.13 3.02 40.92
C LYS A 33 -15.29 3.16 41.90
N ARG A 34 -16.37 3.85 41.49
CA ARG A 34 -17.53 4.12 42.35
C ARG A 34 -18.23 2.84 42.83
N TYR A 35 -18.36 1.84 41.96
CA TYR A 35 -19.05 0.59 42.27
C TYR A 35 -18.11 -0.58 42.56
N ASN A 36 -16.80 -0.33 42.67
CA ASN A 36 -15.76 -1.34 42.90
C ASN A 36 -15.88 -2.56 41.94
N LEU A 37 -16.09 -2.28 40.64
CA LEU A 37 -16.36 -3.33 39.66
C LEU A 37 -15.08 -4.12 39.32
N PRO A 38 -15.16 -5.46 39.22
CA PRO A 38 -14.04 -6.30 38.84
C PRO A 38 -13.55 -6.01 37.41
N ALA A 39 -12.29 -6.36 37.14
CA ALA A 39 -11.62 -6.00 35.89
C ALA A 39 -12.29 -6.61 34.64
N PHE A 40 -12.82 -7.82 34.75
CA PHE A 40 -13.45 -8.53 33.63
C PHE A 40 -14.79 -7.92 33.19
N ILE A 41 -15.38 -7.00 33.95
CA ILE A 41 -16.57 -6.22 33.56
C ILE A 41 -16.19 -4.97 32.73
N ASP A 42 -14.90 -4.62 32.68
CA ASP A 42 -14.43 -3.49 31.89
C ASP A 42 -14.60 -3.77 30.40
N TYR A 43 -15.73 -3.32 29.84
CA TYR A 43 -16.05 -3.67 28.47
C TYR A 43 -15.02 -3.14 27.49
N ARG A 44 -14.24 -2.09 27.80
CA ARG A 44 -13.13 -1.64 26.93
C ARG A 44 -12.11 -2.73 26.63
N ARG A 45 -11.98 -3.70 27.52
CA ARG A 45 -10.98 -4.77 27.47
C ARG A 45 -11.59 -6.14 27.23
N PHE A 46 -12.82 -6.36 27.69
CA PHE A 46 -13.50 -7.65 27.63
C PHE A 46 -14.85 -7.51 26.92
N SER A 47 -15.10 -8.36 25.94
CA SER A 47 -16.45 -8.57 25.43
C SER A 47 -17.33 -9.23 26.49
N ILE A 48 -18.66 -9.11 26.34
CA ILE A 48 -19.62 -9.79 27.22
C ILE A 48 -19.32 -11.30 27.32
N LEU A 49 -18.90 -11.92 26.22
CA LEU A 49 -18.53 -13.33 26.19
C LEU A 49 -17.32 -13.58 27.11
N GLU A 50 -16.26 -12.79 26.98
CA GLU A 50 -15.06 -12.93 27.81
C GLU A 50 -15.35 -12.66 29.29
N SER A 51 -16.16 -11.64 29.60
CA SER A 51 -16.59 -11.35 30.97
C SER A 51 -17.30 -12.55 31.62
N ILE A 52 -18.14 -13.25 30.86
CA ILE A 52 -18.92 -14.39 31.36
C ILE A 52 -18.06 -15.64 31.48
N VAL A 53 -17.15 -15.86 30.54
CA VAL A 53 -16.16 -16.95 30.63
C VAL A 53 -15.25 -16.72 31.83
N GLU A 54 -14.82 -15.49 32.11
CA GLU A 54 -13.97 -15.17 33.26
C GLU A 54 -14.71 -15.36 34.60
N GLU A 55 -15.95 -14.89 34.71
CA GLU A 55 -16.74 -14.99 35.94
C GLU A 55 -17.18 -16.43 36.24
N PHE A 56 -17.70 -17.13 35.23
CA PHE A 56 -18.35 -18.43 35.45
C PHE A 56 -17.45 -19.62 35.10
N GLY A 57 -16.41 -19.43 34.29
CA GLY A 57 -15.48 -20.49 33.90
C GLY A 57 -16.20 -21.76 33.42
N ASN A 58 -15.90 -22.88 34.08
CA ASN A 58 -16.50 -24.19 33.78
C ASN A 58 -17.89 -24.41 34.41
N ALA A 59 -18.41 -23.45 35.20
CA ALA A 59 -19.75 -23.54 35.77
C ALA A 59 -20.85 -23.37 34.71
N VAL A 60 -20.50 -22.82 33.54
CA VAL A 60 -21.36 -22.73 32.36
C VAL A 60 -20.75 -23.52 31.20
N PRO A 61 -21.56 -24.21 30.37
CA PRO A 61 -21.03 -24.88 29.18
C PRO A 61 -20.41 -23.88 28.21
N ASN A 62 -19.13 -24.08 27.88
CA ASN A 62 -18.41 -23.33 26.87
C ASN A 62 -17.98 -24.27 25.73
N ILE A 63 -18.59 -24.13 24.56
CA ILE A 63 -18.42 -25.05 23.43
C ILE A 63 -17.76 -24.32 22.28
N LEU A 64 -16.58 -24.80 21.87
CA LEU A 64 -15.93 -24.39 20.63
C LEU A 64 -16.53 -25.19 19.46
N LEU A 65 -17.16 -24.49 18.52
CA LEU A 65 -17.49 -25.07 17.21
C LEU A 65 -16.18 -25.22 16.42
N ASN A 66 -15.68 -26.44 16.31
CA ASN A 66 -14.35 -26.70 15.80
C ASN A 66 -14.31 -27.06 14.31
N GLU A 67 -15.43 -27.38 13.67
CA GLU A 67 -15.44 -27.72 12.25
C GLU A 67 -15.40 -26.45 11.37
N HIS A 68 -14.43 -26.39 10.44
CA HIS A 68 -14.21 -25.27 9.56
C HIS A 68 -14.49 -25.63 8.09
N TYR A 69 -15.42 -24.91 7.47
CA TYR A 69 -15.94 -25.20 6.12
C TYR A 69 -15.64 -24.12 5.06
N ARG A 70 -14.90 -23.07 5.40
CA ARG A 70 -14.77 -21.88 4.55
C ARG A 70 -13.48 -21.88 3.72
N CYS A 71 -12.34 -21.78 4.39
CA CYS A 71 -11.08 -21.47 3.73
C CYS A 71 -10.39 -22.75 3.23
N ASP A 72 -9.55 -22.59 2.22
CA ASP A 72 -8.57 -23.58 1.83
C ASP A 72 -7.70 -24.01 3.03
N PRO A 73 -7.36 -25.31 3.16
CA PRO A 73 -6.56 -25.81 4.28
C PRO A 73 -5.22 -25.07 4.48
N GLU A 74 -4.57 -24.64 3.41
CA GLU A 74 -3.30 -23.91 3.48
C GLU A 74 -3.49 -22.47 4.03
N ILE A 75 -4.70 -21.91 3.96
CA ILE A 75 -5.00 -20.58 4.51
C ILE A 75 -5.40 -20.70 5.98
N ILE A 76 -6.45 -21.47 6.29
CA ILE A 76 -6.94 -21.58 7.67
C ILE A 76 -5.96 -22.31 8.57
N GLY A 77 -5.09 -23.18 8.04
CA GLY A 77 -4.09 -23.89 8.82
C GLY A 77 -3.18 -22.95 9.60
N PHE A 78 -2.83 -21.77 9.04
CA PHE A 78 -2.10 -20.73 9.77
C PHE A 78 -2.90 -20.24 10.98
N CYS A 79 -4.13 -19.77 10.76
CA CYS A 79 -4.98 -19.25 11.81
C CYS A 79 -5.25 -20.30 12.89
N ASN A 80 -5.50 -21.55 12.49
CA ASN A 80 -5.75 -22.66 13.39
C ASN A 80 -4.58 -22.90 14.35
N LYS A 81 -3.36 -22.97 13.82
CA LYS A 81 -2.14 -23.11 14.64
C LYS A 81 -1.91 -21.88 15.52
N ARG A 82 -2.07 -20.67 14.96
CA ARG A 82 -1.64 -19.43 15.62
C ARG A 82 -2.62 -18.91 16.66
N PHE A 83 -3.92 -19.11 16.45
CA PHE A 83 -4.98 -18.47 17.25
C PHE A 83 -5.93 -19.45 17.95
N TYR A 84 -6.02 -20.71 17.48
CA TYR A 84 -6.98 -21.70 17.98
C TYR A 84 -6.33 -22.98 18.51
N ASP A 85 -5.02 -22.97 18.79
CA ASP A 85 -4.26 -24.11 19.33
C ASP A 85 -4.42 -25.40 18.51
N SER A 86 -4.59 -25.29 17.19
CA SER A 86 -4.88 -26.44 16.29
C SER A 86 -6.16 -27.22 16.60
N LYS A 87 -7.12 -26.61 17.32
CA LYS A 87 -8.38 -27.28 17.70
C LYS A 87 -9.40 -27.33 16.57
N LEU A 88 -9.24 -26.55 15.49
CA LEU A 88 -10.17 -26.58 14.36
C LEU A 88 -9.95 -27.83 13.49
N ILE A 89 -11.04 -28.50 13.13
CA ILE A 89 -11.11 -29.61 12.18
C ILE A 89 -11.43 -29.02 10.81
N ILE A 90 -10.49 -29.09 9.89
CA ILE A 90 -10.65 -28.52 8.54
C ILE A 90 -11.43 -29.51 7.67
N GLN A 91 -12.61 -29.09 7.22
CA GLN A 91 -13.53 -29.91 6.41
C GLN A 91 -13.42 -29.61 4.91
N THR A 92 -12.64 -28.60 4.53
CA THR A 92 -12.34 -28.25 3.14
C THR A 92 -11.19 -29.09 2.61
N GLN A 93 -11.12 -29.20 1.28
CA GLN A 93 -10.02 -29.86 0.57
C GLN A 93 -9.23 -28.82 -0.21
N HIS A 94 -7.91 -28.98 -0.22
CA HIS A 94 -7.02 -28.13 -1.00
C HIS A 94 -7.25 -28.37 -2.50
N ARG A 95 -7.15 -27.30 -3.29
CA ARG A 95 -7.27 -27.34 -4.76
C ARG A 95 -6.09 -26.63 -5.41
N GLU A 96 -5.73 -27.05 -6.62
CA GLU A 96 -4.71 -26.35 -7.40
C GLU A 96 -5.06 -24.86 -7.57
N ASN A 97 -4.04 -24.01 -7.54
CA ASN A 97 -4.16 -22.55 -7.60
C ASN A 97 -4.97 -21.92 -6.44
N CYS A 98 -5.14 -22.65 -5.32
CA CYS A 98 -5.62 -22.10 -4.06
C CYS A 98 -4.44 -22.04 -3.05
N GLY A 99 -4.65 -21.37 -1.92
CA GLY A 99 -3.65 -21.23 -0.87
C GLY A 99 -3.13 -19.80 -0.72
N ILE A 100 -1.84 -19.65 -0.43
CA ILE A 100 -1.22 -18.37 -0.09
C ILE A 100 -0.18 -17.97 -1.14
N THR A 101 -0.28 -16.77 -1.69
CA THR A 101 0.77 -16.17 -2.52
C THR A 101 1.31 -14.91 -1.85
N ILE A 102 2.61 -14.91 -1.56
CA ILE A 102 3.35 -13.77 -1.04
C ILE A 102 4.07 -13.08 -2.20
N ILE A 103 3.78 -11.80 -2.41
CA ILE A 103 4.45 -10.94 -3.38
C ILE A 103 5.37 -9.99 -2.60
N GLU A 104 6.67 -10.20 -2.75
CA GLU A 104 7.69 -9.33 -2.19
C GLU A 104 7.78 -8.04 -2.99
N THR A 105 7.66 -6.91 -2.30
CA THR A 105 7.88 -5.56 -2.85
C THR A 105 9.22 -5.00 -2.36
N PRO A 106 9.87 -4.12 -3.15
CA PRO A 106 10.99 -3.31 -2.66
C PRO A 106 10.62 -2.46 -1.45
N SER A 107 11.62 -2.19 -0.61
CA SER A 107 11.54 -1.29 0.54
C SER A 107 11.47 0.19 0.14
N HIS A 108 11.14 1.06 1.11
CA HIS A 108 11.17 2.51 0.98
C HIS A 108 10.14 3.13 0.00
N THR A 109 9.14 2.33 -0.37
CA THR A 109 8.04 2.71 -1.27
C THR A 109 6.85 3.33 -0.54
N ALA A 110 6.81 3.21 0.79
CA ALA A 110 5.77 3.80 1.61
C ALA A 110 5.86 5.35 1.66
N GLN A 111 4.72 6.01 1.52
CA GLN A 111 4.50 7.44 1.70
C GLN A 111 3.50 7.66 2.84
N GLY A 112 4.03 7.87 4.06
CA GLY A 112 3.20 7.98 5.25
C GLY A 112 2.40 6.70 5.48
N ARG A 113 1.06 6.78 5.43
CA ARG A 113 0.14 5.65 5.61
C ARG A 113 -0.39 5.07 4.30
N SER A 114 0.35 5.24 3.21
CA SER A 114 0.02 4.73 1.89
C SER A 114 1.26 4.22 1.17
N ASN A 115 1.09 3.31 0.21
CA ASN A 115 2.15 2.72 -0.57
C ASN A 115 1.66 2.53 -2.02
N PRO A 116 2.02 3.46 -2.93
CA PRO A 116 1.66 3.40 -4.35
C PRO A 116 2.16 2.15 -5.06
N ARG A 117 3.36 1.66 -4.71
CA ARG A 117 3.93 0.43 -5.29
C ARG A 117 3.00 -0.75 -5.07
N GLN A 118 2.54 -0.94 -3.83
CA GLN A 118 1.63 -2.05 -3.52
C GLN A 118 0.28 -1.90 -4.23
N ALA A 119 -0.26 -0.68 -4.35
CA ALA A 119 -1.50 -0.42 -5.07
C ALA A 119 -1.40 -0.79 -6.56
N GLU A 120 -0.25 -0.51 -7.18
CA GLU A 120 0.00 -0.87 -8.57
C GLU A 120 0.19 -2.37 -8.77
N ILE A 121 0.95 -3.04 -7.90
CA ILE A 121 1.12 -4.51 -7.92
C ILE A 121 -0.24 -5.20 -7.94
N ILE A 122 -1.19 -4.73 -7.14
CA ILE A 122 -2.56 -5.23 -7.13
C ILE A 122 -3.16 -5.16 -8.54
N THR A 123 -3.10 -4.00 -9.19
CA THR A 123 -3.72 -3.78 -10.50
C THR A 123 -2.97 -4.44 -11.67
N ALA A 124 -1.65 -4.55 -11.59
CA ALA A 124 -0.80 -5.00 -12.69
C ALA A 124 -0.55 -6.52 -12.65
N GLU A 125 -0.45 -7.12 -11.47
CA GLU A 125 -0.09 -8.54 -11.33
C GLU A 125 -1.22 -9.43 -10.84
N ILE A 126 -2.06 -8.94 -9.92
CA ILE A 126 -3.05 -9.78 -9.26
C ILE A 126 -4.40 -9.68 -9.96
N LEU A 127 -4.94 -8.47 -10.09
CA LEU A 127 -6.27 -8.31 -10.65
C LEU A 127 -6.39 -8.86 -12.08
N PRO A 128 -5.43 -8.76 -13.00
CA PRO A 128 -5.62 -9.27 -14.36
C PRO A 128 -5.94 -10.78 -14.44
N SER A 129 -5.50 -11.60 -13.47
CA SER A 129 -5.84 -13.02 -13.41
C SER A 129 -7.21 -13.32 -12.78
N GLU A 130 -7.78 -12.38 -12.02
CA GLU A 130 -9.05 -12.57 -11.32
C GLU A 130 -10.25 -12.38 -12.26
N LYS A 131 -10.94 -13.48 -12.57
CA LYS A 131 -12.10 -13.48 -13.49
C LYS A 131 -13.35 -12.81 -12.91
N ASN A 132 -13.66 -13.07 -11.64
CA ASN A 132 -14.82 -12.47 -10.96
C ASN A 132 -14.37 -11.40 -9.97
N LYS A 133 -14.45 -10.13 -10.38
CA LYS A 133 -14.06 -9.00 -9.54
C LYS A 133 -14.91 -8.86 -8.27
N GLY A 134 -16.18 -9.25 -8.31
CA GLY A 134 -17.08 -9.20 -7.15
C GLY A 134 -16.66 -10.12 -6.00
N ASP A 135 -15.93 -11.18 -6.32
CA ASP A 135 -15.42 -12.16 -5.36
C ASP A 135 -14.03 -11.82 -4.82
N VAL A 136 -13.48 -10.65 -5.18
CA VAL A 136 -12.21 -10.15 -4.68
C VAL A 136 -12.45 -9.16 -3.53
N GLY A 137 -11.69 -9.32 -2.44
CA GLY A 137 -11.59 -8.36 -1.36
C GLY A 137 -10.17 -7.85 -1.19
N ILE A 138 -10.01 -6.54 -1.03
CA ILE A 138 -8.70 -5.94 -0.74
C ILE A 138 -8.76 -5.30 0.64
N VAL A 139 -7.89 -5.78 1.53
CA VAL A 139 -7.77 -5.30 2.90
C VAL A 139 -6.47 -4.52 3.07
N ALA A 140 -6.59 -3.34 3.67
CA ALA A 140 -5.45 -2.49 4.01
C ALA A 140 -5.53 -2.01 5.47
N PRO A 141 -4.38 -1.80 6.14
CA PRO A 141 -4.34 -1.32 7.52
C PRO A 141 -4.86 0.12 7.67
N TYR A 142 -4.58 0.97 6.69
CA TYR A 142 -4.81 2.42 6.78
C TYR A 142 -5.83 2.93 5.77
N ARG A 143 -6.61 3.95 6.17
CA ARG A 143 -7.60 4.62 5.30
C ARG A 143 -6.97 5.32 4.10
N ASP A 144 -5.75 5.82 4.26
CA ASP A 144 -5.00 6.46 3.16
C ASP A 144 -4.64 5.42 2.10
N GLN A 145 -4.17 4.24 2.49
CA GLN A 145 -3.96 3.12 1.57
C GLN A 145 -5.25 2.64 0.92
N VAL A 146 -6.35 2.50 1.67
CA VAL A 146 -7.66 2.15 1.08
C VAL A 146 -8.05 3.14 -0.02
N SER A 147 -7.88 4.45 0.25
CA SER A 147 -8.23 5.50 -0.71
C SER A 147 -7.35 5.45 -1.95
N LEU A 148 -6.04 5.22 -1.77
CA LEU A 148 -5.09 5.07 -2.86
C LEU A 148 -5.41 3.85 -3.73
N VAL A 149 -5.60 2.69 -3.12
CA VAL A 149 -5.93 1.46 -3.86
C VAL A 149 -7.23 1.63 -4.65
N LYS A 150 -8.27 2.28 -4.09
CA LYS A 150 -9.50 2.59 -4.83
C LYS A 150 -9.25 3.42 -6.09
N GLN A 151 -8.32 4.38 -6.04
CA GLN A 151 -7.97 5.21 -7.20
C GLN A 151 -7.27 4.41 -8.30
N PHE A 152 -6.48 3.40 -7.93
CA PHE A 152 -5.80 2.51 -8.88
C PHE A 152 -6.77 1.49 -9.48
N VAL A 153 -7.57 0.82 -8.63
CA VAL A 153 -8.46 -0.27 -9.03
C VAL A 153 -9.62 0.18 -9.92
N LYS A 154 -10.17 1.40 -9.68
CA LYS A 154 -11.26 2.00 -10.48
C LYS A 154 -12.45 1.06 -10.77
N SER A 155 -12.78 0.18 -9.83
CA SER A 155 -13.91 -0.75 -9.92
C SER A 155 -14.75 -0.68 -8.64
N ASN A 156 -16.07 -0.66 -8.80
CA ASN A 156 -17.02 -0.69 -7.69
C ASN A 156 -17.38 -2.12 -7.25
N ASP A 157 -17.00 -3.13 -8.04
CA ASP A 157 -17.32 -4.53 -7.75
C ASP A 157 -16.38 -5.12 -6.69
N ILE A 158 -15.15 -4.58 -6.61
CA ILE A 158 -14.15 -5.02 -5.64
C ILE A 158 -14.34 -4.27 -4.33
N LEU A 159 -14.53 -5.01 -3.23
CA LEU A 159 -14.56 -4.41 -1.91
C LEU A 159 -13.13 -4.06 -1.46
N VAL A 160 -12.84 -2.76 -1.34
CA VAL A 160 -11.56 -2.25 -0.81
C VAL A 160 -11.82 -1.49 0.49
N ASP A 161 -11.31 -2.00 1.61
CA ASP A 161 -11.53 -1.35 2.91
C ASP A 161 -10.54 -1.84 3.99
N THR A 162 -10.66 -1.32 5.21
CA THR A 162 -9.98 -1.88 6.38
C THR A 162 -10.70 -3.14 6.87
N VAL A 163 -9.99 -3.98 7.62
CA VAL A 163 -10.47 -5.30 8.05
C VAL A 163 -11.84 -5.28 8.75
N HIS A 164 -12.18 -4.18 9.44
CA HIS A 164 -13.46 -4.00 10.12
C HIS A 164 -14.67 -4.14 9.19
N LYS A 165 -14.56 -3.74 7.91
CA LYS A 165 -15.66 -3.85 6.94
C LYS A 165 -15.79 -5.24 6.31
N PHE A 166 -14.81 -6.10 6.56
CA PHE A 166 -14.82 -7.49 6.17
C PHE A 166 -15.33 -8.43 7.27
N GLN A 167 -15.64 -7.93 8.47
CA GLN A 167 -16.23 -8.75 9.52
C GLN A 167 -17.57 -9.36 9.05
N GLY A 168 -17.67 -10.69 9.12
CA GLY A 168 -18.84 -11.44 8.66
C GLY A 168 -18.99 -11.52 7.13
N LYS A 169 -18.05 -10.98 6.36
CA LYS A 169 -17.99 -11.12 4.89
C LYS A 169 -16.82 -12.02 4.51
N GLU A 170 -16.98 -12.72 3.41
CA GLU A 170 -15.95 -13.60 2.84
C GLU A 170 -15.84 -13.35 1.34
N ARG A 171 -14.69 -13.72 0.79
CA ARG A 171 -14.35 -13.53 -0.61
C ARG A 171 -13.60 -14.75 -1.11
N SER A 172 -13.79 -15.10 -2.39
CA SER A 172 -13.00 -16.17 -3.00
C SER A 172 -11.52 -15.85 -2.91
N THR A 173 -11.17 -14.60 -3.23
CA THR A 173 -9.81 -14.08 -3.22
C THR A 173 -9.70 -12.89 -2.27
N MET A 174 -8.77 -12.93 -1.32
CA MET A 174 -8.40 -11.77 -0.52
C MET A 174 -7.00 -11.30 -0.87
N ILE A 175 -6.81 -9.98 -0.88
CA ILE A 175 -5.51 -9.33 -1.08
C ILE A 175 -5.22 -8.46 0.14
N LEU A 176 -4.16 -8.80 0.87
CA LEU A 176 -3.66 -8.03 2.01
C LEU A 176 -2.47 -7.17 1.55
N THR A 177 -2.65 -5.84 1.56
CA THR A 177 -1.56 -4.87 1.36
C THR A 177 -1.06 -4.41 2.72
N THR A 178 0.22 -4.64 3.02
CA THR A 178 0.79 -4.29 4.34
C THR A 178 1.04 -2.81 4.52
N THR A 179 1.18 -2.06 3.42
CA THR A 179 1.54 -0.63 3.36
C THR A 179 2.94 -0.30 3.88
N SER A 180 3.29 -0.77 5.07
CA SER A 180 4.55 -0.50 5.76
C SER A 180 5.68 -1.44 5.32
N ASP A 181 6.92 -0.93 5.39
CA ASP A 181 8.14 -1.70 5.11
C ASP A 181 8.54 -2.65 6.25
N ARG A 182 7.97 -2.47 7.45
CA ARG A 182 8.19 -3.32 8.63
C ARG A 182 7.01 -3.21 9.59
N THR A 183 6.88 -4.19 10.47
CA THR A 183 5.92 -4.16 11.57
C THR A 183 6.44 -3.21 12.64
N ALA A 184 5.69 -2.15 12.95
CA ALA A 184 6.09 -1.22 14.01
C ALA A 184 5.96 -1.88 15.39
N VAL A 185 6.97 -1.65 16.22
CA VAL A 185 6.96 -1.99 17.64
C VAL A 185 6.86 -0.67 18.39
N TYR A 186 5.88 -0.55 19.27
CA TYR A 186 5.61 0.64 20.04
C TYR A 186 5.90 0.37 21.51
N ASP A 187 6.39 1.38 22.23
CA ASP A 187 6.65 1.29 23.67
C ASP A 187 5.35 1.17 24.47
N ASP A 188 4.26 1.74 23.94
CA ASP A 188 2.91 1.63 24.52
C ASP A 188 2.26 0.29 24.10
N PRO A 189 1.99 -0.63 25.05
CA PRO A 189 1.34 -1.90 24.76
C PRO A 189 -0.10 -1.75 24.24
N GLU A 190 -0.76 -0.61 24.48
CA GLU A 190 -2.11 -0.35 23.94
C GLU A 190 -2.07 -0.02 22.44
N HIS A 191 -0.93 0.38 21.90
CA HIS A 191 -0.78 0.74 20.50
C HIS A 191 -0.09 -0.38 19.73
N ILE A 192 -0.89 -1.27 19.13
CA ILE A 192 -0.40 -2.42 18.36
C ILE A 192 -0.51 -2.10 16.86
N ASP A 193 0.59 -2.27 16.12
CA ASP A 193 0.56 -2.20 14.66
C ASP A 193 -0.45 -3.20 14.10
N PHE A 194 -1.20 -2.81 13.07
CA PHE A 194 -2.15 -3.70 12.40
C PHE A 194 -1.52 -5.05 12.05
N LEU A 195 -0.28 -5.04 11.57
CA LEU A 195 0.46 -6.22 11.14
C LEU A 195 0.86 -7.15 12.29
N ASN A 196 0.78 -6.68 13.54
CA ASN A 196 1.03 -7.48 14.73
C ASN A 196 -0.20 -7.66 15.63
N ASN A 197 -1.35 -7.15 15.23
CA ASN A 197 -2.58 -7.34 15.99
C ASN A 197 -3.21 -8.70 15.65
N PRO A 198 -3.30 -9.64 16.61
CA PRO A 198 -3.75 -11.00 16.34
C PRO A 198 -5.19 -11.05 15.84
N ASN A 199 -6.09 -10.25 16.40
CA ASN A 199 -7.49 -10.22 16.01
C ASN A 199 -7.68 -9.68 14.58
N LEU A 200 -6.94 -8.62 14.22
CA LEU A 200 -7.01 -8.03 12.87
C LEU A 200 -6.44 -8.99 11.82
N ILE A 201 -5.27 -9.59 12.08
CA ILE A 201 -4.64 -10.55 11.15
C ILE A 201 -5.47 -11.83 11.01
N ASN A 202 -5.96 -12.40 12.11
CA ASN A 202 -6.83 -13.57 12.07
C ASN A 202 -8.05 -13.32 11.19
N VAL A 203 -8.69 -12.16 11.35
CA VAL A 203 -9.86 -11.79 10.55
C VAL A 203 -9.48 -11.57 9.09
N ALA A 204 -8.41 -10.82 8.80
CA ALA A 204 -7.97 -10.51 7.44
C ALA A 204 -7.65 -11.78 6.62
N ILE A 205 -6.94 -12.75 7.22
CA ILE A 205 -6.54 -14.01 6.59
C ILE A 205 -7.77 -14.94 6.43
N SER A 206 -8.56 -15.13 7.49
CA SER A 206 -9.71 -16.05 7.49
C SER A 206 -10.91 -15.62 6.64
N ARG A 207 -10.82 -14.49 5.94
CA ARG A 207 -11.81 -14.06 4.95
C ARG A 207 -11.60 -14.65 3.55
N ALA A 208 -10.41 -15.18 3.26
CA ALA A 208 -10.10 -15.79 1.99
C ALA A 208 -10.64 -17.23 1.94
N GLN A 209 -11.57 -17.50 1.02
CA GLN A 209 -12.05 -18.87 0.82
C GLN A 209 -11.04 -19.72 0.04
N LYS A 210 -10.49 -19.20 -1.06
CA LYS A 210 -9.62 -19.97 -1.97
C LYS A 210 -8.20 -19.46 -2.00
N HIS A 211 -8.01 -18.15 -2.16
CA HIS A 211 -6.68 -17.58 -2.36
C HIS A 211 -6.46 -16.35 -1.49
N LEU A 212 -5.35 -16.32 -0.78
CA LEU A 212 -4.83 -15.15 -0.08
C LEU A 212 -3.57 -14.63 -0.78
N PHE A 213 -3.62 -13.40 -1.27
CA PHE A 213 -2.42 -12.66 -1.67
C PHE A 213 -1.94 -11.78 -0.51
N VAL A 214 -0.65 -11.79 -0.22
CA VAL A 214 0.00 -10.91 0.75
C VAL A 214 1.09 -10.12 0.05
N ILE A 215 0.98 -8.79 0.05
CA ILE A 215 1.97 -7.89 -0.55
C ILE A 215 2.74 -7.22 0.58
N ALA A 216 4.02 -7.55 0.70
CA ALA A 216 4.87 -7.11 1.82
C ALA A 216 6.33 -6.98 1.38
N THR A 217 7.12 -6.18 2.11
CA THR A 217 8.57 -6.10 1.92
C THR A 217 9.27 -7.34 2.47
N SER A 218 10.50 -7.59 2.00
CA SER A 218 11.32 -8.69 2.52
C SER A 218 11.58 -8.54 4.03
N GLU A 219 11.76 -7.31 4.49
CA GLU A 219 12.02 -6.93 5.86
C GLU A 219 10.83 -7.25 6.75
N ALA A 220 9.60 -6.91 6.32
CA ALA A 220 8.40 -7.23 7.07
C ALA A 220 8.13 -8.75 7.13
N LEU A 221 8.46 -9.47 6.07
CA LEU A 221 8.28 -10.93 5.96
C LEU A 221 9.32 -11.73 6.76
N ASN A 222 10.51 -11.16 6.98
CA ASN A 222 11.61 -11.82 7.69
C ASN A 222 11.78 -11.28 9.12
N GLN A 223 10.89 -10.39 9.59
CA GLN A 223 10.94 -9.83 10.94
C GLN A 223 10.51 -10.87 11.98
N GLU A 224 11.46 -11.38 12.75
CA GLU A 224 11.22 -12.36 13.81
C GLU A 224 10.26 -11.84 14.89
N GLY A 225 9.46 -12.74 15.45
CA GLY A 225 8.51 -12.44 16.53
C GLY A 225 7.26 -11.67 16.09
N THR A 226 7.03 -11.52 14.77
CA THR A 226 5.84 -10.85 14.22
C THR A 226 4.88 -11.83 13.57
N LEU A 227 3.58 -11.49 13.55
CA LEU A 227 2.56 -12.34 12.91
C LEU A 227 2.76 -12.50 11.40
N LEU A 228 3.29 -11.47 10.74
CA LEU A 228 3.59 -11.53 9.31
C LEU A 228 4.80 -12.43 9.02
N GLY A 229 5.83 -12.36 9.87
CA GLY A 229 6.95 -13.30 9.82
C GLY A 229 6.51 -14.74 10.09
N ASP A 230 5.65 -14.96 11.09
CA ASP A 230 5.04 -16.26 11.38
C ASP A 230 4.28 -16.81 10.16
N LEU A 231 3.49 -15.96 9.47
CA LEU A 231 2.75 -16.34 8.26
C LEU A 231 3.69 -16.73 7.11
N SER A 232 4.76 -15.96 6.91
CA SER A 232 5.78 -16.21 5.88
C SER A 232 6.47 -17.57 6.11
N ASN A 233 6.88 -17.83 7.36
CA ASN A 233 7.49 -19.09 7.76
C ASN A 233 6.51 -20.26 7.65
N TYR A 234 5.27 -20.06 8.09
CA TYR A 234 4.21 -21.06 7.96
C TYR A 234 3.96 -21.42 6.50
N ALA A 235 3.80 -20.44 5.62
CA ALA A 235 3.54 -20.67 4.21
C ALA A 235 4.68 -21.49 3.60
N SER A 236 5.92 -21.07 3.83
CA SER A 236 7.12 -21.75 3.32
C SER A 236 7.28 -23.20 3.79
N TYR A 237 6.79 -23.54 4.99
CA TYR A 237 6.96 -24.88 5.57
C TYR A 237 5.75 -25.80 5.38
N TYR A 238 4.53 -25.29 5.58
CA TYR A 238 3.31 -26.09 5.63
C TYR A 238 2.44 -26.00 4.38
N ALA A 239 2.54 -24.91 3.61
CA ALA A 239 1.69 -24.68 2.45
C ALA A 239 2.46 -25.03 1.16
N SER A 240 2.34 -26.28 0.75
CA SER A 240 3.02 -26.87 -0.40
C SER A 240 2.77 -26.12 -1.72
N SER A 241 1.58 -25.54 -1.88
CA SER A 241 1.19 -24.77 -3.06
C SER A 241 1.42 -23.27 -2.89
N SER A 242 1.89 -22.85 -1.71
CA SER A 242 2.20 -21.45 -1.48
C SER A 242 3.39 -21.01 -2.31
N THR A 243 3.33 -19.76 -2.76
CA THR A 243 4.35 -19.18 -3.61
C THR A 243 4.84 -17.88 -3.00
N ARG A 244 6.16 -17.77 -2.84
CA ARG A 244 6.83 -16.51 -2.49
C ARG A 244 7.61 -16.04 -3.72
N LYS A 245 7.21 -14.89 -4.27
CA LYS A 245 7.81 -14.35 -5.50
C LYS A 245 8.09 -12.86 -5.35
N LYS A 246 9.10 -12.38 -6.05
CA LYS A 246 9.34 -10.94 -6.21
C LYS A 246 8.36 -10.35 -7.21
N THR A 247 7.92 -9.12 -6.96
CA THR A 247 7.13 -8.35 -7.92
C THR A 247 7.88 -8.14 -9.24
N ASN A 248 7.13 -8.15 -10.33
CA ASN A 248 7.59 -7.74 -11.66
C ASN A 248 7.38 -6.23 -11.92
N VAL A 249 6.69 -5.53 -11.03
CA VAL A 249 6.48 -4.07 -11.09
C VAL A 249 7.73 -3.37 -10.58
N LEU A 250 8.57 -2.88 -11.50
CA LEU A 250 9.88 -2.26 -11.22
C LEU A 250 9.84 -0.73 -11.34
N SER A 251 10.60 -0.03 -10.49
CA SER A 251 10.85 1.40 -10.65
C SER A 251 12.24 1.63 -11.23
N VAL A 252 12.35 2.58 -12.15
CA VAL A 252 13.66 3.14 -12.50
C VAL A 252 14.31 3.84 -11.30
N PHE A 253 13.50 4.36 -10.37
CA PHE A 253 13.97 5.00 -9.15
C PHE A 253 14.44 4.03 -8.06
N ASP A 254 14.25 2.72 -8.24
CA ASP A 254 14.79 1.73 -7.30
C ASP A 254 16.34 1.78 -7.31
N LEU A 255 16.94 2.27 -8.40
CA LEU A 255 18.38 2.53 -8.54
C LEU A 255 18.98 3.45 -7.47
N MET A 256 18.15 4.23 -6.76
CA MET A 256 18.59 5.10 -5.65
C MET A 256 18.78 4.33 -4.33
N TYR A 257 18.48 3.03 -4.30
CA TYR A 257 18.64 2.15 -3.14
C TYR A 257 19.66 1.04 -3.45
N ASP A 258 20.18 0.37 -2.42
CA ASP A 258 21.22 -0.67 -2.60
C ASP A 258 20.65 -2.02 -3.05
N ASP A 259 19.37 -2.27 -2.79
CA ASP A 259 18.65 -3.54 -2.98
C ASP A 259 17.83 -3.62 -4.28
N TYR A 260 18.16 -2.81 -5.28
CA TYR A 260 17.44 -2.74 -6.57
C TYR A 260 17.54 -4.03 -7.40
N SER A 261 16.55 -4.22 -8.28
CA SER A 261 16.49 -5.39 -9.17
C SER A 261 17.73 -5.50 -10.09
N PRO A 262 18.37 -6.68 -10.22
CA PRO A 262 19.51 -6.89 -11.12
C PRO A 262 19.27 -6.46 -12.58
N ILE A 263 18.01 -6.45 -13.02
CA ILE A 263 17.61 -5.97 -14.36
C ILE A 263 18.05 -4.51 -14.58
N LEU A 264 18.08 -3.69 -13.52
CA LEU A 264 18.48 -2.28 -13.60
C LEU A 264 20.01 -2.08 -13.55
N GLN A 265 20.81 -3.13 -13.33
CA GLN A 265 22.28 -3.03 -13.28
C GLN A 265 22.87 -2.46 -14.58
N SER A 266 22.34 -2.89 -15.72
CA SER A 266 22.77 -2.41 -17.03
C SER A 266 22.56 -0.90 -17.19
N MET A 267 21.48 -0.36 -16.61
CA MET A 267 21.18 1.06 -16.57
C MET A 267 22.08 1.79 -15.57
N LYS A 268 22.32 1.23 -14.37
CA LYS A 268 23.23 1.82 -13.37
C LYS A 268 24.63 2.06 -13.94
N ASN A 269 25.17 1.08 -14.66
CA ASN A 269 26.53 1.14 -15.21
C ASN A 269 26.72 2.24 -16.25
N ARG A 270 25.65 2.65 -16.93
CA ARG A 270 25.67 3.69 -17.98
C ARG A 270 24.94 4.96 -17.56
N MET A 271 24.61 5.09 -16.27
CA MET A 271 23.85 6.21 -15.75
C MET A 271 24.59 7.51 -16.02
N LEU A 272 23.91 8.46 -16.64
CA LEU A 272 24.45 9.79 -16.89
C LEU A 272 24.65 10.52 -15.55
N LYS A 273 25.72 11.32 -15.44
CA LYS A 273 26.02 12.14 -14.25
C LYS A 273 25.94 13.62 -14.61
N ILE A 274 24.73 14.11 -14.84
CA ILE A 274 24.47 15.50 -15.22
C ILE A 274 23.99 16.37 -14.05
N SER A 275 23.60 15.73 -12.94
CA SER A 275 23.12 16.37 -11.72
C SER A 275 23.71 15.71 -10.47
N GLU A 276 23.68 16.44 -9.36
CA GLU A 276 23.94 15.92 -8.01
C GLU A 276 22.79 15.02 -7.52
N TYR A 277 21.59 15.17 -8.08
CA TYR A 277 20.44 14.34 -7.73
C TYR A 277 20.38 13.07 -8.61
N GLU A 278 20.39 11.90 -7.96
CA GLU A 278 20.30 10.61 -8.67
C GLU A 278 19.01 10.46 -9.48
N SER A 279 17.88 10.96 -8.98
CA SER A 279 16.60 10.93 -9.70
C SER A 279 16.68 11.61 -11.07
N GLU A 280 17.35 12.75 -11.19
CA GLU A 280 17.53 13.46 -12.46
C GLU A 280 18.49 12.70 -13.39
N ASN A 281 19.55 12.11 -12.83
CA ASN A 281 20.48 11.25 -13.58
C ASN A 281 19.79 10.01 -14.19
N ILE A 282 18.85 9.41 -13.44
CA ILE A 282 18.00 8.30 -13.91
C ILE A 282 17.14 8.75 -15.09
N ILE A 283 16.41 9.87 -14.96
CA ILE A 283 15.55 10.40 -16.04
C ILE A 283 16.37 10.79 -17.27
N ALA A 284 17.51 11.45 -17.08
CA ALA A 284 18.42 11.79 -18.18
C ALA A 284 18.84 10.55 -18.98
N THR A 285 19.15 9.46 -18.28
CA THR A 285 19.56 8.19 -18.90
C THR A 285 18.42 7.57 -19.72
N ILE A 286 17.18 7.64 -19.22
CA ILE A 286 16.00 7.19 -19.97
C ILE A 286 15.79 8.05 -21.22
N LEU A 287 15.86 9.37 -21.10
CA LEU A 287 15.69 10.29 -22.22
C LEU A 287 16.77 10.11 -23.29
N ASP A 288 18.02 9.89 -22.88
CA ASP A 288 19.13 9.59 -23.79
C ASP A 288 18.89 8.30 -24.59
N ASP A 289 18.40 7.24 -23.95
CA ASP A 289 18.02 6.00 -24.65
C ASP A 289 16.89 6.23 -25.66
N LEU A 290 15.86 6.96 -25.26
CA LEU A 290 14.71 7.25 -26.11
C LEU A 290 15.14 8.06 -27.33
N CYS A 291 15.99 9.07 -27.13
CA CYS A 291 16.55 9.86 -28.23
C CYS A 291 17.43 9.01 -29.17
N LYS A 292 18.27 8.13 -28.61
CA LYS A 292 19.13 7.21 -29.38
C LYS A 292 18.34 6.16 -30.16
N SER A 293 17.20 5.72 -29.63
CA SER A 293 16.34 4.73 -30.29
C SER A 293 15.77 5.21 -31.62
N LYS A 294 15.62 6.53 -31.79
CA LYS A 294 14.96 7.19 -32.94
C LYS A 294 13.51 6.74 -33.22
N ARG A 295 12.90 5.97 -32.30
CA ARG A 295 11.54 5.45 -32.43
C ARG A 295 10.48 6.56 -32.45
N TYR A 296 10.72 7.64 -31.72
CA TYR A 296 9.81 8.78 -31.57
C TYR A 296 10.28 10.01 -32.37
N GLY A 297 11.06 9.78 -33.43
CA GLY A 297 11.66 10.82 -34.26
C GLY A 297 13.06 11.25 -33.80
N LEU A 298 13.61 12.26 -34.48
CA LEU A 298 14.91 12.83 -34.18
C LEU A 298 14.81 13.80 -33.00
N LEU A 299 14.76 13.25 -31.79
CA LEU A 299 14.63 14.03 -30.56
C LEU A 299 15.99 14.30 -29.91
N SER A 300 16.02 15.35 -29.08
CA SER A 300 17.08 15.62 -28.12
C SER A 300 16.49 16.33 -26.90
N PHE A 301 17.24 16.36 -25.81
CA PHE A 301 16.80 17.04 -24.59
C PHE A 301 17.86 18.03 -24.08
N LYS A 302 17.40 19.01 -23.31
CA LYS A 302 18.25 19.88 -22.49
C LYS A 302 17.85 19.73 -21.03
N PHE A 303 18.86 19.55 -20.20
CA PHE A 303 18.73 19.57 -18.74
C PHE A 303 18.84 21.00 -18.21
N ASN A 304 18.10 21.31 -17.15
CA ASN A 304 18.09 22.59 -16.43
C ASN A 304 17.93 23.80 -17.37
N TYR A 305 16.87 23.77 -18.20
CA TYR A 305 16.66 24.78 -19.23
C TYR A 305 15.86 25.99 -18.70
N PRO A 306 16.37 27.23 -18.81
CA PRO A 306 15.71 28.41 -18.23
C PRO A 306 14.31 28.65 -18.80
N LEU A 307 13.34 28.94 -17.93
CA LEU A 307 11.94 29.15 -18.35
C LEU A 307 11.78 30.34 -19.30
N ARG A 308 12.58 31.41 -19.12
CA ARG A 308 12.64 32.57 -20.03
C ARG A 308 13.04 32.24 -21.47
N LYS A 309 13.63 31.07 -21.73
CA LYS A 309 13.97 30.61 -23.08
C LYS A 309 12.84 29.77 -23.73
N ILE A 310 11.85 29.37 -22.93
CA ILE A 310 10.67 28.61 -23.36
C ILE A 310 9.51 29.55 -23.58
N LEU A 311 9.25 30.43 -22.60
CA LEU A 311 8.13 31.36 -22.59
C LEU A 311 8.64 32.77 -22.86
N ARG A 312 7.95 33.48 -23.76
CA ARG A 312 8.24 34.89 -24.00
C ARG A 312 7.53 35.75 -22.96
N ALA A 313 8.29 36.46 -22.14
CA ALA A 313 7.73 37.27 -21.05
C ALA A 313 6.96 38.50 -21.55
N ASP A 314 7.22 38.97 -22.78
CA ASP A 314 6.53 40.09 -23.43
C ASP A 314 5.05 39.77 -23.72
N THR A 315 4.68 38.51 -23.94
CA THR A 315 3.30 38.09 -24.24
C THR A 315 2.43 37.87 -23.00
N ILE A 316 3.01 37.94 -21.80
CA ILE A 316 2.31 37.76 -20.53
C ILE A 316 1.78 39.12 -20.06
N SER A 317 0.57 39.20 -19.52
CA SER A 317 0.02 40.45 -18.98
C SER A 317 0.32 40.63 -17.50
N ASP A 318 0.29 39.53 -16.73
CA ASP A 318 0.51 39.53 -15.30
C ASP A 318 1.97 39.84 -14.93
N PHE A 319 2.16 40.86 -14.08
CA PHE A 319 3.49 41.35 -13.71
C PHE A 319 4.28 40.32 -12.88
N GLU A 320 3.61 39.61 -11.98
CA GLU A 320 4.26 38.60 -11.17
C GLU A 320 4.70 37.39 -12.01
N ASP A 321 3.91 36.99 -13.01
CA ASP A 321 4.26 35.91 -13.95
C ASP A 321 5.48 36.30 -14.79
N LYS A 322 5.56 37.55 -15.25
CA LYS A 322 6.76 38.06 -15.93
C LYS A 322 8.00 37.92 -15.06
N ASN A 323 7.92 38.40 -13.82
CA ASN A 323 9.05 38.31 -12.89
C ASN A 323 9.43 36.86 -12.60
N PHE A 324 8.44 35.97 -12.49
CA PHE A 324 8.67 34.55 -12.29
C PHE A 324 9.39 33.89 -13.47
N ILE A 325 9.00 34.21 -14.71
CA ILE A 325 9.64 33.71 -15.94
C ILE A 325 11.07 34.23 -16.07
N LEU A 326 11.29 35.51 -15.79
CA LEU A 326 12.59 36.18 -15.93
C LEU A 326 13.56 35.82 -14.81
N ALA A 327 13.07 35.30 -13.67
CA ALA A 327 13.89 34.95 -12.52
C ALA A 327 15.02 33.97 -12.92
N PRO A 328 16.29 34.27 -12.56
CA PRO A 328 17.44 33.46 -13.00
C PRO A 328 17.38 31.99 -12.59
N GLY A 329 16.76 31.69 -11.44
CA GLY A 329 16.63 30.35 -10.88
C GLY A 329 15.34 29.62 -11.25
N THR A 330 14.58 30.10 -12.24
CA THR A 330 13.38 29.40 -12.72
C THR A 330 13.71 28.61 -13.98
N HIS A 331 13.71 27.29 -13.85
CA HIS A 331 14.09 26.35 -14.90
C HIS A 331 13.04 25.24 -15.04
N CYS A 332 13.10 24.56 -16.17
CA CYS A 332 12.52 23.25 -16.38
C CYS A 332 13.63 22.20 -16.37
N ASP A 333 13.42 21.11 -15.64
CA ASP A 333 14.46 20.09 -15.45
C ASP A 333 14.84 19.44 -16.78
N PHE A 334 13.87 19.04 -17.58
CA PHE A 334 14.11 18.49 -18.91
C PHE A 334 13.17 19.09 -19.96
N VAL A 335 13.75 19.59 -21.05
CA VAL A 335 13.00 20.04 -22.23
C VAL A 335 13.36 19.13 -23.39
N ILE A 336 12.41 18.34 -23.87
CA ILE A 336 12.56 17.47 -25.03
C ILE A 336 12.06 18.19 -26.27
N PHE A 337 12.86 18.22 -27.33
CA PHE A 337 12.56 18.94 -28.56
C PHE A 337 13.01 18.15 -29.79
N SER A 338 12.38 18.45 -30.93
CA SER A 338 12.77 17.91 -32.22
C SER A 338 14.05 18.57 -32.73
N ASN A 339 15.02 17.77 -33.18
CA ASN A 339 16.26 18.27 -33.75
C ASN A 339 16.06 18.94 -35.11
N LEU A 340 14.97 18.62 -35.81
CA LEU A 340 14.65 19.13 -37.15
C LEU A 340 14.19 20.58 -37.12
N ASP A 341 13.27 20.91 -36.22
CA ASP A 341 12.56 22.20 -36.19
C ASP A 341 12.60 22.90 -34.83
N LYS A 342 13.28 22.30 -33.85
CA LYS A 342 13.41 22.78 -32.47
C LYS A 342 12.08 22.95 -31.73
N ARG A 343 10.98 22.37 -32.24
CA ARG A 343 9.71 22.35 -31.51
C ARG A 343 9.83 21.51 -30.25
N ILE A 344 9.37 22.08 -29.14
CA ILE A 344 9.30 21.39 -27.85
C ILE A 344 8.18 20.37 -27.92
N GLN A 345 8.50 19.11 -27.61
CA GLN A 345 7.56 17.99 -27.64
C GLN A 345 7.00 17.70 -26.24
N LEU A 346 7.87 17.79 -25.22
CA LEU A 346 7.51 17.47 -23.85
C LEU A 346 8.44 18.21 -22.89
N ILE A 347 7.88 18.67 -21.78
CA ILE A 347 8.63 19.15 -20.62
C ILE A 347 8.45 18.15 -19.49
N ILE A 348 9.55 17.78 -18.85
CA ILE A 348 9.57 16.91 -17.68
C ILE A 348 10.17 17.66 -16.50
N GLU A 349 9.51 17.55 -15.35
CA GLU A 349 9.94 18.07 -14.05
C GLU A 349 10.09 16.87 -13.09
N VAL A 350 11.20 16.78 -12.36
CA VAL A 350 11.52 15.68 -11.47
C VAL A 350 11.35 16.15 -10.02
N ASP A 351 10.23 15.77 -9.43
CA ASP A 351 9.88 16.12 -8.05
C ASP A 351 10.56 15.15 -7.07
N GLY A 352 11.59 15.62 -6.37
CA GLY A 352 12.21 14.90 -5.25
C GLY A 352 11.32 14.84 -4.00
N LYS A 353 11.73 14.05 -2.98
CA LYS A 353 11.11 14.03 -1.63
C LYS A 353 11.41 15.33 -0.87
N GLN A 354 11.04 16.48 -1.40
CA GLN A 354 11.11 17.74 -0.66
C GLN A 354 9.82 17.90 0.14
N HIS A 355 9.91 17.84 1.47
CA HIS A 355 8.79 18.10 2.38
C HIS A 355 8.06 19.37 1.93
N GLY A 356 6.77 19.22 1.61
CA GLY A 356 5.93 20.19 0.92
C GLY A 356 5.88 21.58 1.56
N LYS A 357 6.93 22.37 1.32
CA LYS A 357 6.93 23.81 1.59
C LYS A 357 5.85 24.41 0.70
N THR A 358 4.85 25.03 1.32
CA THR A 358 3.69 25.63 0.66
C THR A 358 4.08 26.54 -0.50
N ILE A 359 5.22 27.22 -0.37
CA ILE A 359 5.83 28.10 -1.38
C ILE A 359 6.26 27.32 -2.63
N GLN A 360 6.95 26.18 -2.48
CA GLN A 360 7.41 25.38 -3.62
C GLN A 360 6.19 24.88 -4.43
N LYS A 361 5.18 24.36 -3.73
CA LYS A 361 3.92 23.92 -4.36
C LYS A 361 3.20 25.05 -5.11
N GLN A 362 3.26 26.28 -4.62
CA GLN A 362 2.71 27.45 -5.31
C GLN A 362 3.52 27.80 -6.57
N ARG A 363 4.86 27.79 -6.47
CA ARG A 363 5.76 28.00 -7.62
C ARG A 363 5.54 26.95 -8.70
N ASP A 364 5.39 25.69 -8.30
CA ASP A 364 5.10 24.58 -9.22
C ASP A 364 3.76 24.75 -9.92
N LYS A 365 2.68 25.01 -9.17
CA LYS A 365 1.37 25.33 -9.77
C LYS A 365 1.44 26.51 -10.74
N ARG A 366 2.22 27.55 -10.41
CA ARG A 366 2.40 28.72 -11.28
C ARG A 366 3.11 28.33 -12.57
N LYS A 367 4.20 27.57 -12.48
CA LYS A 367 4.97 27.07 -13.62
C LYS A 367 4.10 26.19 -14.54
N ASP A 368 3.36 25.26 -13.95
CA ASP A 368 2.48 24.34 -14.69
C ASP A 368 1.42 25.12 -15.46
N ARG A 369 0.76 26.08 -14.81
CA ARG A 369 -0.24 26.94 -15.46
C ARG A 369 0.34 27.70 -16.65
N LEU A 370 1.54 28.27 -16.50
CA LEU A 370 2.19 29.05 -17.56
C LEU A 370 2.59 28.18 -18.76
N LEU A 371 3.13 26.99 -18.51
CA LEU A 371 3.51 26.05 -19.57
C LEU A 371 2.28 25.52 -20.31
N HIS A 372 1.21 25.17 -19.59
CA HIS A 372 -0.05 24.74 -20.20
C HIS A 372 -0.72 25.85 -21.00
N ALA A 373 -0.71 27.10 -20.52
CA ALA A 373 -1.24 28.25 -21.26
C ALA A 373 -0.48 28.50 -22.58
N ALA A 374 0.80 28.11 -22.65
CA ALA A 374 1.60 28.14 -23.87
C ALA A 374 1.38 26.92 -24.79
N GLY A 375 0.46 26.02 -24.46
CA GLY A 375 0.17 24.82 -25.25
C GLY A 375 1.22 23.71 -25.15
N LEU A 376 2.09 23.77 -24.14
CA LEU A 376 3.17 22.78 -23.96
C LEU A 376 2.68 21.58 -23.15
N LYS A 377 3.08 20.38 -23.59
CA LYS A 377 2.90 19.15 -22.81
C LYS A 377 3.86 19.16 -21.63
N LEU A 378 3.35 18.90 -20.43
CA LEU A 378 4.11 18.87 -19.19
C LEU A 378 3.83 17.55 -18.45
N MET A 379 4.88 16.94 -17.92
CA MET A 379 4.83 15.77 -17.05
C MET A 379 5.67 16.04 -15.80
N ARG A 380 5.08 15.83 -14.63
CA ARG A 380 5.82 15.79 -13.36
C ARG A 380 6.07 14.35 -12.97
N ILE A 381 7.31 14.03 -12.62
CA ILE A 381 7.75 12.71 -12.22
C ILE A 381 8.16 12.77 -10.77
N LYS A 382 7.50 11.99 -9.91
CA LYS A 382 7.90 11.80 -8.53
C LYS A 382 8.84 10.61 -8.44
N THR A 383 9.74 10.63 -7.47
CA THR A 383 10.63 9.49 -7.16
C THR A 383 9.90 8.21 -6.73
N THR A 384 8.58 8.28 -6.51
CA THR A 384 7.71 7.14 -6.22
C THR A 384 6.85 6.70 -7.39
N ASP A 385 6.90 7.43 -8.50
CA ASP A 385 6.20 7.03 -9.70
C ASP A 385 6.83 5.77 -10.27
N VAL A 386 6.00 5.01 -10.95
CA VAL A 386 6.34 3.71 -11.52
C VAL A 386 6.00 3.75 -13.01
N LEU A 387 6.58 2.86 -13.80
CA LEU A 387 6.42 2.83 -15.26
C LEU A 387 6.75 4.18 -15.91
N VAL A 388 7.79 4.83 -15.38
CA VAL A 388 8.20 6.18 -15.79
C VAL A 388 8.56 6.20 -17.28
N ARG A 389 9.29 5.18 -17.76
CA ARG A 389 9.69 5.07 -19.16
C ARG A 389 8.48 4.94 -20.07
N GLU A 390 7.57 4.04 -19.76
CA GLU A 390 6.36 3.75 -20.54
C GLU A 390 5.46 4.98 -20.61
N THR A 391 5.36 5.73 -19.50
CA THR A 391 4.58 6.96 -19.46
C THR A 391 5.19 8.07 -20.32
N ILE A 392 6.52 8.22 -20.31
CA ILE A 392 7.22 9.15 -21.21
C ILE A 392 7.00 8.73 -22.67
N GLU A 393 7.14 7.44 -22.99
CA GLU A 393 6.91 6.90 -24.33
C GLU A 393 5.49 7.18 -24.83
N ALA A 394 4.48 7.00 -23.99
CA ALA A 394 3.08 7.28 -24.33
C ALA A 394 2.80 8.77 -24.62
N LEU A 395 3.56 9.70 -24.04
CA LEU A 395 3.42 11.14 -24.30
C LEU A 395 4.17 11.61 -25.56
N LEU A 396 5.23 10.88 -25.93
CA LEU A 396 6.05 11.13 -27.12
C LEU A 396 5.52 10.44 -28.38
N ALA A 397 4.75 9.35 -28.24
CA ALA A 397 3.95 8.75 -29.30
C ALA A 397 2.82 9.69 -29.75
#